data_AF-A0A0B6ZD77-F1
#
_entry.id   AF-A0A0B6ZD77-F1
#
_cell.length_a   1.000
_cell.length_b   1.000
_cell.length_c   1.000
_cell.angle_alpha   90.00
_cell.angle_beta   90.00
_cell.angle_gamma   90.00
#
_symmetry.space_group_name_H-M   'P 1'
#
loop_
_entity.id
_entity.type
_entity.pdbx_description
1 polymer ?
#
loop_
_entity_poly.entity_id
_entity_poly.type
_entity_poly.pdbx_seq_one_letter_code
_entity_poly.pdbx_strand_id
1 'polypeptide(L)' 'MWEHPITATHIATLKGFGYTEVPCISKKLACGDTGYGAMAEVSTLVTAVEQALSSQPSCLQSLNT' A
#
# COMPACT_ATOMS: atom_id res chain seq x y z
N MET A 1 12.09 -12.32 0.73
CA MET A 1 10.83 -12.56 -0.02
C MET A 1 10.42 -11.35 -0.84
N TRP A 2 10.51 -10.13 -0.28
CA TRP A 2 10.18 -8.90 -1.01
C TRP A 2 11.03 -8.71 -2.29
N GLU A 3 12.33 -9.00 -2.22
CA GLU A 3 13.27 -8.86 -3.35
C GLU A 3 13.14 -9.96 -4.41
N HIS A 4 12.22 -10.92 -4.25
CA HIS A 4 12.04 -11.98 -5.24
C HIS A 4 11.38 -11.41 -6.51
N PRO A 5 11.86 -11.75 -7.73
CA PRO A 5 11.34 -11.15 -8.97
C PRO A 5 9.84 -11.36 -9.18
N ILE A 6 9.27 -12.46 -8.66
CA ILE A 6 7.83 -12.72 -8.73
C ILE A 6 7.00 -11.65 -8.00
N THR A 7 7.51 -11.14 -6.87
CA THR A 7 6.84 -10.15 -6.05
C THR A 7 6.75 -8.83 -6.82
N ALA A 8 7.83 -8.45 -7.51
CA ALA A 8 7.84 -7.27 -8.39
C ALA A 8 6.80 -7.39 -9.52
N THR A 9 6.69 -8.56 -10.16
CA THR A 9 5.66 -8.81 -11.19
C THR A 9 4.25 -8.68 -10.62
N HIS A 10 3.97 -9.27 -9.46
CA HIS A 10 2.63 -9.17 -8.84
C HIS A 10 2.26 -7.73 -8.47
N ILE A 11 3.21 -6.96 -7.90
CA ILE A 11 3.01 -5.55 -7.58
C ILE A 11 2.71 -4.75 -8.85
N ALA A 12 3.46 -4.99 -9.93
CA ALA A 12 3.24 -4.33 -11.21
C ALA A 12 1.85 -4.62 -11.78
N THR A 13 1.38 -5.87 -11.69
CA THR A 13 0.03 -6.26 -12.11
C THR A 13 -1.05 -5.52 -11.32
N LEU A 14 -0.93 -5.44 -9.98
CA LEU A 14 -1.89 -4.72 -9.14
C LEU A 14 -1.92 -3.21 -9.47
N LYS A 15 -0.76 -2.60 -9.67
CA LYS A 15 -0.67 -1.20 -10.13
C LYS A 15 -1.33 -1.02 -11.49
N GLY A 16 -1.17 -1.98 -12.40
CA GLY A 16 -1.84 -1.99 -13.71
C GLY A 16 -3.37 -2.02 -13.62
N PHE A 17 -3.93 -2.60 -12.55
CA PHE A 17 -5.37 -2.56 -12.29
C PHE A 17 -5.86 -1.25 -11.65
N GLY A 18 -4.97 -0.32 -11.34
CA GLY A 18 -5.30 0.96 -10.71
C GLY A 18 -5.22 0.95 -9.18
N TYR A 19 -4.65 -0.09 -8.57
CA TYR A 19 -4.37 -0.07 -7.13
C TYR A 19 -3.18 0.84 -6.82
N THR A 20 -3.31 1.62 -5.75
CA THR A 20 -2.21 2.41 -5.19
C THR A 20 -1.43 1.56 -4.20
N GLU A 21 -0.12 1.42 -4.43
CA GLU A 21 0.77 0.71 -3.49
C GLU A 21 1.19 1.65 -2.35
N VAL A 22 1.07 1.18 -1.12
CA VAL A 22 1.79 1.75 0.03
C VAL A 22 3.05 0.91 0.27
N PRO A 23 4.26 1.48 0.12
CA PRO A 23 5.49 0.69 0.16
C PRO A 23 5.73 0.11 1.54
N CYS A 24 6.27 -1.11 1.58
CA CYS A 24 6.72 -1.71 2.83
C CYS A 24 8.04 -1.09 3.31
N ILE A 25 8.26 -1.18 4.62
CA ILE A 25 9.42 -0.59 5.29
C ILE A 25 10.47 -1.66 5.61
N SER A 26 11.72 -1.24 5.73
CA SER A 26 12.79 -2.10 6.23
C SER A 26 12.77 -2.09 7.75
N LYS A 27 12.61 -3.26 8.36
CA LYS A 27 12.65 -3.45 9.81
C LYS A 27 13.38 -4.74 10.13
N LYS A 28 13.73 -4.93 11.41
CA LYS A 28 14.19 -6.22 11.90
C LYS A 28 13.04 -7.22 11.80
N LEU A 29 13.20 -8.19 10.92
CA LEU A 29 12.22 -9.24 10.64
C LEU A 29 12.25 -10.28 11.77
N ALA A 30 11.24 -11.15 11.82
CA ALA A 30 11.13 -12.18 12.86
C ALA A 30 12.32 -13.16 12.89
N CYS A 31 13.06 -13.30 11.77
CA CYS A 31 14.28 -14.11 11.69
C CYS A 31 15.51 -13.42 12.32
N GLY A 32 15.41 -12.16 12.72
CA GLY A 32 16.51 -11.38 13.29
C GLY A 32 17.29 -10.54 12.27
N ASP A 33 17.05 -10.75 10.97
CA ASP A 33 17.67 -9.98 9.89
C ASP A 33 16.94 -8.66 9.63
N THR A 34 17.66 -7.64 9.18
CA THR A 34 17.05 -6.39 8.71
C THR A 34 16.79 -6.51 7.21
N GLY A 35 15.54 -6.34 6.79
CA GLY A 35 15.17 -6.43 5.38
C GLY A 35 13.84 -5.78 5.07
N TYR A 36 13.59 -5.60 3.77
CA TYR A 36 12.31 -5.12 3.26
C TYR A 36 11.25 -6.22 3.35
N GLY A 37 10.07 -5.85 3.82
CA GLY A 37 8.92 -6.75 3.94
C GLY A 37 8.05 -6.51 5.17
N ALA A 38 8.40 -5.57 6.05
CA ALA A 38 7.51 -5.16 7.13
C ALA A 38 6.45 -4.18 6.60
N MET A 39 5.20 -4.37 7.04
CA MET A 39 4.11 -3.45 6.69
C MET A 39 4.44 -2.02 7.14
N ALA A 40 4.00 -1.03 6.34
CA ALA A 40 4.08 0.37 6.72
C ALA A 40 3.38 0.63 8.07
N GLU A 41 3.77 1.71 8.74
CA GLU A 41 3.12 2.14 9.98
C GLU A 41 1.64 2.40 9.77
N VAL A 42 0.82 2.12 10.78
CA VAL A 42 -0.63 2.31 10.72
C VAL A 42 -0.98 3.77 10.42
N SER A 43 -0.24 4.72 10.99
CA SER A 43 -0.41 6.15 10.71
C SER A 43 -0.21 6.48 9.23
N THR A 44 0.81 5.91 8.58
CA THR A 44 1.06 6.08 7.15
C THR A 44 -0.08 5.51 6.30
N LEU A 45 -0.61 4.34 6.68
CA LEU A 45 -1.75 3.73 6.00
C LEU A 45 -3.00 4.60 6.10
N VAL A 46 -3.30 5.13 7.30
CA VAL A 46 -4.43 6.04 7.52
C VAL A 46 -4.31 7.29 6.64
N THR A 47 -3.14 7.94 6.63
CA THR A 47 -2.91 9.11 5.77
C THR A 47 -3.06 8.78 4.28
N ALA A 48 -2.58 7.63 3.83
CA ALA A 48 -2.73 7.22 2.43
C ALA A 48 -4.22 7.02 2.04
N VAL A 49 -5.03 6.47 2.94
CA VAL A 49 -6.47 6.31 2.72
C VAL A 49 -7.17 7.68 2.70
N GLU A 50 -6.86 8.57 3.64
CA GLU A 50 -7.41 9.94 3.67
C GLU A 50 -7.10 10.72 2.39
N GLN A 51 -5.88 10.59 1.86
CA GLN A 51 -5.49 11.20 0.59
C GLN A 51 -6.25 10.61 -0.60
N ALA A 52 -6.42 9.28 -0.62
CA ALA A 52 -7.18 8.61 -1.67
C ALA A 52 -8.65 9.02 -1.68
N LEU A 53 -9.25 9.24 -0.50
CA LEU A 53 -10.63 9.69 -0.33
C LEU A 53 -10.81 11.18 -0.66
N SER A 54 -9.87 12.05 -0.23
CA SER A 54 -9.93 13.48 -0.52
C SER A 54 -9.72 13.83 -2.00
N SER A 55 -9.06 12.94 -2.74
CA SER A 55 -8.87 13.07 -4.19
C SER A 55 -10.07 12.57 -5.02
N GLN A 56 -11.10 11.98 -4.39
CA GLN A 56 -12.28 11.55 -5.13
C GLN A 56 -13.13 12.76 -5.54
N PRO A 57 -13.49 12.91 -6.83
CA PRO A 57 -14.52 13.86 -7.22
C PRO A 57 -15.84 13.49 -6.53
N SER A 58 -16.62 14.50 -6.18
CA SER A 58 -17.85 14.54 -5.38
C SER A 58 -19.00 13.57 -5.74
N CYS A 59 -18.78 12.58 -6.60
CA CYS A 59 -19.78 11.61 -7.07
C CYS A 59 -20.30 10.68 -5.97
N LEU A 60 -19.49 10.31 -4.96
CA LEU A 60 -19.91 9.38 -3.90
C LEU A 60 -20.71 10.01 -2.75
N GLN A 61 -20.94 11.33 -2.77
CA GLN A 61 -21.76 11.98 -1.74
C GLN A 61 -23.28 11.77 -1.94
N SER A 62 -23.74 11.22 -3.08
CA SER A 62 -25.17 11.04 -3.35
C SER A 62 -25.77 9.71 -2.89
N LEU A 63 -25.01 8.82 -2.23
CA LEU A 63 -25.52 7.51 -1.78
C LEU A 63 -26.01 7.48 -0.33
N ASN A 64 -25.97 8.61 0.38
CA ASN A 64 -26.48 8.75 1.75
C ASN A 64 -27.61 9.79 1.84
N THR A 65 -28.65 9.67 1.03
CA THR A 65 -29.96 10.30 1.30
C THR A 65 -31.08 9.35 0.94
#